data_AF-A0A6V8DPK2-F1
#
_entry.id   AF-A0A6V8DPK2-F1
#
_cell.length_a   1.000
_cell.length_b   1.000
_cell.length_c   1.000
_cell.angle_alpha   90.00
_cell.angle_beta   90.00
_cell.angle_gamma   90.00
#
_symmetry.space_group_name_H-M   'P 1'
#
loop_
_entity.id
_entity.type
_entity.pdbx_description
1 polymer ?
#
loop_
_entity_poly.entity_id
_entity_poly.type
_entity_poly.pdbx_seq_one_letter_code
_entity_poly.pdbx_strand_id
1 'polypeptide(L)'
;MTLEQRQEALKQSRWNVFMWLGIAVLMFGFALFPMSFDETYDGFTNSAEKDIGLVWGPSLPGEDFMDVPLNIDVEVVNPPAALDVHLAAYALQEKDCAQNLGTQTALAREGTDHNYQYQLLEETPVAGGEYTFKFKLDA
;
A
#
# COMPACT_ATOMS: atom_id res chain seq x y z
N MET A 1 26.84 16.60 -45.42
CA MET A 1 26.64 17.09 -44.04
C MET A 1 27.41 18.37 -43.85
N THR A 2 26.72 19.47 -43.58
CA THR A 2 27.32 20.80 -43.37
C THR A 2 27.67 21.02 -41.90
N LEU A 3 28.54 21.99 -41.60
CA LEU A 3 28.93 22.33 -40.23
C LEU A 3 27.74 22.81 -39.37
N GLU A 4 26.79 23.50 -39.98
CA GLU A 4 25.56 23.95 -39.32
C GLU A 4 24.70 22.79 -38.83
N GLN A 5 24.51 21.76 -39.67
CA GLN A 5 23.76 20.55 -39.28
C GLN A 5 24.41 19.82 -38.08
N ARG A 6 25.73 19.85 -37.97
CA ARG A 6 26.44 19.27 -36.82
C ARG A 6 26.26 20.09 -35.54
N GLN A 7 26.25 21.42 -35.64
CA GLN A 7 25.99 22.28 -34.48
C GLN A 7 24.56 22.15 -33.98
N GLU A 8 23.59 22.02 -34.87
CA GLU A 8 22.18 21.82 -34.52
C GLU A 8 21.97 20.46 -33.83
N ALA A 9 22.56 19.40 -34.38
CA ALA A 9 22.54 18.07 -33.76
C ALA A 9 23.20 18.06 -32.37
N LEU A 10 24.32 18.77 -32.20
CA LEU A 10 24.98 18.92 -30.89
C LEU A 10 24.12 19.73 -29.90
N LYS A 11 23.41 20.75 -30.36
CA LYS A 11 22.52 21.57 -29.52
C LYS A 11 21.30 20.76 -29.06
N GLN A 12 20.72 19.97 -29.96
CA GLN A 12 19.61 19.06 -29.66
C GLN A 12 20.03 17.94 -28.71
N SER A 13 21.22 17.36 -28.92
CA SER A 13 21.80 16.34 -28.03
C SER A 13 21.96 16.88 -26.61
N ARG A 14 22.49 18.10 -26.44
CA ARG A 14 22.64 18.73 -25.12
C ARG A 14 21.30 18.92 -24.40
N TRP A 15 20.28 19.38 -25.10
CA TRP A 15 18.94 19.56 -24.51
C TRP A 15 18.29 18.23 -24.10
N ASN A 16 18.48 17.19 -24.90
CA ASN A 16 18.00 15.85 -24.55
C ASN A 16 18.69 15.34 -23.28
N VAL A 17 20.03 15.51 -23.18
CA VAL A 17 20.79 15.14 -21.98
C VAL A 17 20.29 15.87 -20.74
N PHE A 18 20.08 17.19 -20.80
CA PHE A 18 19.56 17.93 -19.64
C PHE A 18 18.13 17.54 -19.25
N MET A 19 17.28 17.24 -20.23
CA MET A 19 15.92 16.75 -19.97
C MET A 19 15.95 15.40 -19.23
N TRP A 20 16.72 14.43 -19.73
CA TRP A 20 16.85 13.11 -19.09
C TRP A 20 17.51 13.22 -17.71
N LEU A 21 18.50 14.10 -17.55
CA LEU A 21 19.16 14.33 -16.26
C LEU A 21 18.21 15.01 -15.26
N GLY A 22 17.35 15.92 -15.71
CA GLY A 22 16.29 16.51 -14.90
C GLY A 22 15.25 15.48 -14.43
N ILE A 23 14.81 14.59 -15.33
CA ILE A 23 13.90 13.48 -14.98
C ILE A 23 14.56 12.55 -13.96
N ALA A 24 15.84 12.21 -14.15
CA ALA A 24 16.58 11.35 -13.23
C ALA A 24 16.69 11.97 -11.82
N VAL A 25 16.94 13.28 -11.72
CA VAL A 25 16.98 13.99 -10.42
C VAL A 25 15.60 14.00 -9.75
N LEU A 26 14.53 14.19 -10.52
CA LEU A 26 13.16 14.11 -9.99
C LEU A 26 12.85 12.71 -9.44
N MET A 27 13.10 11.66 -10.22
CA MET A 27 12.90 10.26 -9.80
C MET A 27 13.76 9.90 -8.59
N PHE A 28 15.01 10.37 -8.55
CA PHE A 28 15.90 10.16 -7.40
C PHE A 28 15.41 10.90 -6.15
N GLY A 29 14.84 12.09 -6.31
CA GLY A 29 14.20 12.82 -5.21
C GLY A 29 13.03 12.06 -4.60
N PHE A 30 12.15 11.49 -5.43
CA PHE A 30 11.07 10.63 -4.97
C PHE A 30 11.57 9.34 -4.29
N ALA A 31 12.69 8.77 -4.74
CA ALA A 31 13.28 7.58 -4.12
C ALA A 31 13.91 7.84 -2.74
N LEU A 32 14.35 9.07 -2.44
CA LEU A 32 15.02 9.41 -1.18
C LEU A 32 14.07 9.58 0.01
N PHE A 33 12.79 9.86 -0.24
CA PHE A 33 11.80 10.06 0.80
C PHE A 33 10.71 8.99 0.67
N PRO A 34 10.95 7.77 1.21
CA PRO A 34 9.86 6.82 1.34
C PRO A 34 8.80 7.45 2.25
N MET A 35 7.59 7.63 1.72
CA MET A 35 6.43 8.01 2.53
C MET A 35 6.03 6.82 3.42
N SER A 36 6.77 6.62 4.51
CA SER A 36 6.34 5.74 5.60
C SER A 36 5.40 6.51 6.49
N PHE A 37 4.19 6.00 6.71
CA PHE A 37 3.20 6.60 7.60
C PHE A 37 3.09 5.79 8.89
N ASP A 38 2.94 6.50 10.00
CA ASP A 38 2.60 5.98 11.32
C ASP A 38 1.26 6.61 11.72
N GLU A 39 0.32 5.79 12.21
CA GLU A 39 -0.95 6.27 12.76
C GLU A 39 -1.22 5.57 14.09
N THR A 40 -1.49 6.38 15.11
CA THR A 40 -1.78 5.89 16.46
C THR A 40 -3.26 5.53 16.61
N TYR A 41 -3.53 4.36 17.18
CA TYR A 41 -4.88 3.90 17.49
C TYR A 41 -5.65 4.90 18.38
N ASP A 42 -6.76 5.47 17.90
CA ASP A 42 -7.61 6.34 18.70
C ASP A 42 -8.61 5.50 19.53
N GLY A 43 -8.43 5.53 20.85
CA GLY A 43 -9.31 4.87 21.82
C GLY A 43 -10.69 5.52 21.96
N PHE A 44 -10.94 6.68 21.33
CA PHE A 44 -12.25 7.33 21.34
C PHE A 44 -13.22 6.76 20.30
N THR A 45 -12.75 6.48 19.08
CA THR A 45 -13.53 5.86 18.01
C THR A 45 -13.31 4.35 17.87
N ASN A 46 -12.37 3.77 18.63
CA ASN A 46 -11.86 2.40 18.46
C ASN A 46 -11.40 2.12 17.02
N SER A 47 -11.00 3.17 16.30
CA SER A 47 -10.52 3.12 14.93
C SER A 47 -9.24 3.95 14.80
N ALA A 48 -8.37 3.56 13.88
CA ALA A 48 -7.30 4.43 13.39
C ALA A 48 -7.75 4.92 12.02
N GLU A 49 -7.90 6.23 11.84
CA GLU A 49 -8.27 6.84 10.56
C GLU A 49 -7.16 7.78 10.12
N LYS A 50 -6.55 7.49 8.97
CA LYS A 50 -5.53 8.35 8.37
C LYS A 50 -5.94 8.76 6.96
N ASP A 51 -6.03 10.06 6.74
CA ASP A 51 -5.99 10.61 5.39
C ASP A 51 -4.54 10.56 4.87
N ILE A 52 -4.28 9.60 3.99
CA ILE A 52 -2.98 9.40 3.32
C ILE A 52 -2.72 10.43 2.22
N GLY A 53 -3.65 11.37 1.99
CA GLY A 53 -3.54 12.38 0.96
C GLY A 53 -3.60 11.79 -0.45
N LEU A 54 -2.93 12.46 -1.40
CA LEU A 54 -2.90 12.03 -2.80
C LEU A 54 -1.81 10.97 -3.01
N VAL A 55 -2.23 9.72 -3.19
CA VAL A 55 -1.38 8.65 -3.73
C VAL A 55 -1.38 8.78 -5.26
N TRP A 56 -0.20 8.91 -5.86
CA TRP A 56 -0.03 9.04 -7.31
C TRP A 56 0.78 7.87 -7.86
N GLY A 57 0.19 7.16 -8.82
CA GLY A 57 0.81 6.08 -9.57
C GLY A 57 -0.15 5.58 -10.65
N PRO A 58 0.34 5.03 -11.76
CA PRO A 58 -0.51 4.18 -12.59
C PRO A 58 -1.03 3.03 -11.72
N SER A 59 -2.35 2.83 -11.68
CA SER A 59 -2.95 1.61 -11.14
C SER A 59 -3.47 0.77 -12.29
N LEU A 60 -3.08 -0.50 -12.32
CA LEU A 60 -3.79 -1.48 -13.12
C LEU A 60 -4.70 -2.26 -12.16
N PRO A 61 -5.88 -2.71 -12.63
CA PRO A 61 -6.77 -3.48 -11.78
C PRO A 61 -6.28 -4.92 -11.62
N GLY A 62 -6.37 -5.45 -10.41
CA GLY A 62 -5.98 -6.82 -10.06
C GLY A 62 -4.52 -6.92 -9.64
N GLU A 63 -4.09 -8.13 -9.24
CA GLU A 63 -2.76 -8.34 -8.67
C GLU A 63 -1.64 -7.99 -9.67
N ASP A 64 -0.89 -6.93 -9.39
CA ASP A 64 0.20 -6.45 -10.22
C ASP A 64 1.43 -5.97 -9.41
N PHE A 65 2.43 -5.40 -10.09
CA PHE A 65 3.70 -4.98 -9.44
C PHE A 65 3.65 -3.56 -8.86
N MET A 66 2.61 -2.81 -9.18
CA MET A 66 2.29 -1.46 -8.73
C MET A 66 1.41 -1.47 -7.47
N ASP A 67 0.89 -2.63 -7.07
CA ASP A 67 0.13 -2.81 -5.84
C ASP A 67 0.91 -2.26 -4.63
N VAL A 68 0.21 -1.51 -3.78
CA VAL A 68 0.80 -0.95 -2.57
C VAL A 68 0.84 -2.05 -1.50
N PRO A 69 2.03 -2.41 -0.97
CA PRO A 69 2.11 -3.40 0.10
C PRO A 69 1.59 -2.79 1.41
N LEU A 70 0.54 -3.40 1.97
CA LEU A 70 0.04 -3.10 3.30
C LEU A 70 0.41 -4.23 4.25
N ASN A 71 1.22 -3.93 5.27
CA ASN A 71 1.54 -4.88 6.34
C ASN A 71 0.84 -4.42 7.62
N ILE A 72 0.11 -5.32 8.26
CA ILE A 72 -0.49 -5.12 9.57
C ILE A 72 0.26 -6.00 10.56
N ASP A 73 1.04 -5.38 11.43
CA ASP A 73 1.76 -6.05 12.52
C ASP A 73 0.91 -6.00 13.79
N VAL A 74 0.62 -7.17 14.35
CA VAL A 74 -0.23 -7.33 15.54
C VAL A 74 0.61 -7.93 16.65
N GLU A 75 0.77 -7.18 17.75
CA GLU A 75 1.35 -7.68 18.99
C GLU A 75 0.23 -8.13 19.93
N VAL A 76 0.28 -9.40 20.36
CA VAL A 76 -0.75 -9.99 21.21
C VAL A 76 -0.31 -9.94 22.67
N VAL A 77 -0.86 -9.03 23.46
CA VAL A 77 -0.46 -8.86 24.86
C VAL A 77 -1.15 -9.86 25.80
N ASN A 78 -2.49 -9.95 25.74
CA ASN A 78 -3.30 -10.78 26.62
C ASN A 78 -4.39 -11.53 25.83
N PRO A 79 -4.06 -12.66 25.19
CA PRO A 79 -5.06 -13.44 24.47
C PRO A 79 -6.03 -14.11 25.46
N PRO A 80 -7.30 -14.34 25.07
CA PRO A 80 -8.25 -15.11 25.88
C PRO A 80 -7.71 -16.53 26.14
N ALA A 81 -7.97 -17.08 27.33
CA ALA A 81 -7.54 -18.44 27.71
C ALA A 81 -8.33 -19.58 27.02
N ALA A 82 -9.11 -19.26 25.97
CA ALA A 82 -9.89 -20.24 25.24
C ALA A 82 -9.01 -20.97 24.23
N LEU A 83 -9.27 -22.26 24.07
CA LEU A 83 -8.79 -23.04 22.91
C LEU A 83 -9.67 -22.62 21.72
N ASP A 84 -9.07 -22.44 20.53
CA ASP A 84 -9.76 -22.02 19.29
C ASP A 84 -10.00 -20.50 19.12
N VAL A 85 -9.04 -19.68 19.57
CA VAL A 85 -9.03 -18.25 19.24
C VAL A 85 -8.17 -18.04 18.01
N HIS A 86 -8.67 -17.31 17.01
CA HIS A 86 -7.94 -16.95 15.80
C HIS A 86 -7.91 -15.45 15.59
N LEU A 87 -6.83 -14.95 14.99
CA LEU A 87 -6.74 -13.57 14.53
C LEU A 87 -7.10 -13.51 13.05
N ALA A 88 -8.05 -12.66 12.72
CA ALA A 88 -8.46 -12.37 11.36
C ALA A 88 -8.18 -10.90 11.04
N ALA A 89 -7.57 -10.65 9.89
CA ALA A 89 -7.35 -9.32 9.35
C ALA A 89 -8.09 -9.17 8.02
N TYR A 90 -8.67 -7.99 7.81
CA TYR A 90 -9.40 -7.62 6.61
C TYR A 90 -8.79 -6.36 6.01
N ALA A 91 -8.65 -6.34 4.69
CA ALA A 91 -8.40 -5.13 3.92
C ALA A 91 -9.54 -4.96 2.92
N LEU A 92 -10.33 -3.90 3.08
CA LEU A 92 -11.55 -3.65 2.31
C LEU A 92 -11.47 -2.26 1.67
N GLN A 93 -11.64 -2.19 0.36
CA GLN A 93 -11.73 -0.93 -0.36
C GLN A 93 -13.18 -0.46 -0.42
N GLU A 94 -13.48 0.67 0.21
CA GLU A 94 -14.80 1.28 0.19
C GLU A 94 -14.73 2.80 0.03
N LYS A 95 -15.77 3.37 -0.58
CA LYS A 95 -15.87 4.84 -0.71
C LYS A 95 -16.32 5.51 0.59
N ASP A 96 -17.08 4.77 1.41
CA ASP A 96 -17.58 5.23 2.68
C ASP A 96 -17.29 4.16 3.74
N CYS A 97 -16.34 4.45 4.64
CA CYS A 97 -15.97 3.54 5.73
C CYS A 97 -16.96 3.57 6.90
N ALA A 98 -17.93 4.51 6.91
CA ALA A 98 -18.95 4.61 7.96
C ALA A 98 -20.17 3.71 7.70
N GLN A 99 -20.24 3.05 6.54
CA GLN A 99 -21.33 2.12 6.20
C GLN A 99 -21.14 0.74 6.84
N ASN A 100 -22.19 -0.09 6.82
CA ASN A 100 -22.09 -1.46 7.29
C ASN A 100 -21.28 -2.32 6.29
N LEU A 101 -20.10 -2.79 6.72
CA LEU A 101 -19.16 -3.57 5.92
C LEU A 101 -19.41 -5.09 5.93
N GLY A 102 -20.55 -5.54 6.47
CA GLY A 102 -20.85 -6.96 6.63
C GLY A 102 -20.90 -7.74 5.32
N THR A 103 -21.39 -7.13 4.24
CA THR A 103 -21.40 -7.76 2.90
C THR A 103 -20.00 -7.90 2.30
N GLN A 104 -19.15 -6.89 2.51
CA GLN A 104 -17.78 -6.82 2.01
C GLN A 104 -16.88 -7.83 2.72
N THR A 105 -17.08 -8.02 4.03
CA THR A 105 -16.34 -9.05 4.78
C THR A 105 -16.69 -10.47 4.32
N ALA A 106 -17.91 -10.72 3.84
CA ALA A 106 -18.27 -11.99 3.22
C ALA A 106 -17.55 -12.18 1.87
N LEU A 107 -17.56 -11.14 1.02
CA LEU A 107 -16.83 -11.16 -0.26
C LEU A 107 -15.31 -11.35 -0.06
N ALA A 108 -14.73 -10.71 0.95
CA ALA A 108 -13.32 -10.87 1.30
C ALA A 108 -12.96 -12.32 1.65
N ARG A 109 -13.87 -13.03 2.35
CA ARG A 109 -13.69 -14.45 2.70
C ARG A 109 -13.85 -15.37 1.50
N GLU A 110 -14.62 -14.98 0.49
CA GLU A 110 -14.76 -15.72 -0.76
C GLU A 110 -13.52 -15.58 -1.66
N GLY A 111 -12.76 -14.49 -1.51
CA GLY A 111 -11.49 -14.26 -2.20
C GLY A 111 -11.61 -14.05 -3.71
N THR A 112 -12.76 -13.54 -4.16
CA THR A 112 -13.09 -13.39 -5.59
C THR A 112 -12.70 -12.04 -6.18
N ASP A 113 -12.38 -11.06 -5.33
CA ASP A 113 -12.14 -9.67 -5.72
C ASP A 113 -10.93 -9.13 -4.96
N HIS A 114 -9.98 -8.54 -5.69
CA HIS A 114 -8.74 -7.99 -5.14
C HIS A 114 -9.00 -6.79 -4.20
N ASN A 115 -10.14 -6.11 -4.36
CA ASN A 115 -10.58 -5.01 -3.50
C ASN A 115 -10.96 -5.47 -2.08
N TYR A 116 -11.18 -6.76 -1.89
CA TYR A 116 -11.61 -7.35 -0.62
C TYR A 116 -10.73 -8.53 -0.26
N GLN A 117 -9.80 -8.33 0.67
CA GLN A 117 -8.84 -9.34 1.09
C GLN A 117 -9.03 -9.74 2.54
N TYR A 118 -8.74 -11.01 2.81
CA TYR A 118 -8.89 -11.64 4.11
C TYR A 118 -7.71 -12.55 4.38
N GLN A 119 -7.18 -12.48 5.60
CA GLN A 119 -6.18 -13.43 6.11
C GLN A 119 -6.58 -13.88 7.51
N LEU A 120 -6.40 -15.18 7.76
CA LEU A 120 -6.64 -15.83 9.03
C LEU A 120 -5.34 -16.42 9.56
N LEU A 121 -5.03 -16.14 10.82
CA LEU A 121 -4.05 -16.89 11.57
C LEU A 121 -4.68 -18.21 12.04
N GLU A 122 -4.30 -19.31 11.39
CA GLU A 122 -4.80 -20.65 11.75
C GLU A 122 -4.31 -21.10 13.14
N GLU A 123 -3.18 -20.57 13.60
CA GLU A 123 -2.65 -20.88 14.92
C GLU A 123 -3.29 -20.02 16.00
N THR A 124 -3.49 -20.59 17.18
CA THR A 124 -3.97 -19.83 18.34
C THR A 124 -2.89 -18.84 18.77
N PRO A 125 -3.18 -17.53 18.83
CA PRO A 125 -2.18 -16.54 19.15
C PRO A 125 -1.70 -16.66 20.60
N VAL A 126 -0.40 -16.51 20.81
CA VAL A 126 0.23 -16.58 22.14
C VAL A 126 0.55 -15.19 22.68
N ALA A 127 0.56 -15.06 24.02
CA ALA A 127 0.95 -13.81 24.67
C ALA A 127 2.41 -13.47 24.34
N GLY A 128 2.66 -12.23 23.94
CA GLY A 128 3.95 -11.75 23.42
C GLY A 128 4.27 -12.19 21.99
N GLY A 129 3.32 -12.79 21.28
CA GLY A 129 3.47 -13.14 19.87
C GLY A 129 3.27 -11.92 18.96
N GLU A 130 4.15 -11.78 17.97
CA GLU A 130 4.03 -10.81 16.88
C GLU A 130 3.60 -11.54 15.61
N TYR A 131 2.55 -11.05 14.96
CA TYR A 131 2.00 -11.63 13.74
C TYR A 131 1.86 -10.55 12.66
N THR A 132 2.36 -10.83 11.46
CA THR A 132 2.28 -9.92 10.32
C THR A 132 1.27 -10.44 9.29
N PHE A 133 0.26 -9.64 8.98
CA PHE A 133 -0.66 -9.88 7.87
C PHE A 133 -0.25 -9.01 6.68
N LYS A 134 -0.20 -9.59 5.48
CA LYS A 134 0.35 -8.92 4.28
C LYS A 134 -0.68 -8.80 3.18
N PHE A 135 -1.12 -7.60 2.88
CA PHE A 135 -2.11 -7.29 1.85
C PHE A 135 -1.44 -6.55 0.68
N LYS A 136 -2.06 -6.65 -0.49
CA LYS A 136 -1.65 -5.93 -1.70
C LYS A 136 -2.80 -5.04 -2.16
N LEU A 137 -2.69 -3.73 -2.00
CA LEU A 137 -3.80 -2.83 -2.31
C LEU A 137 -3.69 -2.29 -3.74
N ASP A 138 -4.81 -2.27 -4.44
CA ASP A 138 -4.97 -1.49 -5.68
C ASP A 138 -5.26 -0.02 -5.33
N ALA A 139 -4.85 0.90 -6.21
CA ALA A 139 -5.11 2.33 -6.08
C ALA A 139 -6.28 2.81 -6.93
#